data_AF-G3MG79-F1
#
_entry.id   AF-G3MG79-F1
#
_cell.length_a   1.000
_cell.length_b   1.000
_cell.length_c   1.000
_cell.angle_alpha   90.00
_cell.angle_beta   90.00
_cell.angle_gamma   90.00
#
_symmetry.space_group_name_H-M   'P 1'
#
loop_
_entity.id
_entity.type
_entity.pdbx_description
1 polymer ?
#
loop_
_entity_poly.entity_id
_entity_poly.type
_entity_poly.pdbx_seq_one_letter_code
_entity_poly.pdbx_strand_id
1 'polypeptide(L)'
;MPTVLVTNYRCRVRQLTRLVARCSSLQQYYSCPHVQPIRTLTDMRTSALYIRGKEARNRRALLLPYIELDKIVNELPALQKTLQMREIDLDITSLSEKLPSLRIVKNELKRVQMEIMQLTQTLSDYWKPANESLGLQSESELKKDLQAHYVTEREVKQSMYAKEEEVIPIILGLPNFVRPPSDAIKSACVEYGNRTKHSFPAASHVDVGGANIILRNEPRLCYLKGEPALLHLLLCRFFNERLETVGSTPLNGPDWVVDAVVEGCGTNPNDLDSTMAIESKEHSGGHHMHLVGSAALESFAAYFTRRQPKDIPAKFHTVGCRYIATCDALLPGLFSLAQSTKAASFMACRREELLPTFEKLLMAVKCWYQELELPFRMVLADPPDLGFIESLRVSIEVWSPAQNKYIPCGFLSLHDDFVSRRL
;
A
#
# COMPACT_ATOMS: atom_id res chain seq x y z
N MET A 1 57.29 12.95 -3.30
CA MET A 1 56.00 12.68 -3.99
C MET A 1 54.95 12.04 -3.05
N PRO A 2 54.68 12.61 -1.85
CA PRO A 2 53.32 12.51 -1.27
C PRO A 2 52.78 13.82 -0.65
N THR A 3 53.48 14.94 -0.81
CA THR A 3 53.13 16.23 -0.18
C THR A 3 52.26 17.16 -1.03
N VAL A 4 52.02 16.83 -2.31
CA VAL A 4 51.22 17.67 -3.25
C VAL A 4 49.73 17.28 -3.28
N LEU A 5 49.38 16.06 -2.84
CA LEU A 5 47.98 15.59 -2.79
C LEU A 5 47.22 16.08 -1.54
N VAL A 6 47.92 16.33 -0.42
CA VAL A 6 47.30 16.76 0.85
C VAL A 6 46.94 18.25 0.85
N THR A 7 47.69 19.07 0.11
CA THR A 7 47.43 20.52 -0.02
C THR A 7 46.24 20.82 -0.92
N ASN A 8 46.00 20.04 -1.98
CA ASN A 8 44.83 20.21 -2.85
C ASN A 8 43.51 19.83 -2.17
N TYR A 9 43.51 18.88 -1.22
CA TYR A 9 42.31 18.49 -0.49
C TYR A 9 41.90 19.54 0.55
N ARG A 10 42.87 20.13 1.28
CA ARG A 10 42.60 21.19 2.27
C ARG A 10 42.11 22.50 1.64
N CYS A 11 42.52 22.83 0.42
CA CYS A 11 42.00 23.98 -0.33
C CYS A 11 40.54 23.78 -0.81
N ARG A 12 40.18 22.58 -1.29
CA ARG A 12 38.79 22.27 -1.70
C ARG A 12 37.81 22.21 -0.52
N VAL A 13 38.24 21.67 0.62
CA VAL A 13 37.41 21.66 1.85
C VAL A 13 37.13 23.08 2.35
N ARG A 14 38.12 23.99 2.31
CA ARG A 14 37.95 25.40 2.69
C ARG A 14 37.07 26.21 1.72
N GLN A 15 37.02 25.85 0.42
CA GLN A 15 36.08 26.44 -0.53
C GLN A 15 34.64 25.98 -0.29
N LEU A 16 34.43 24.71 0.07
CA LEU A 16 33.10 24.19 0.43
C LEU A 16 32.58 24.77 1.76
N THR A 17 33.44 24.99 2.76
CA THR A 17 33.01 25.63 4.02
C THR A 17 32.62 27.10 3.85
N ARG A 18 33.20 27.81 2.87
CA ARG A 18 32.84 29.21 2.55
C ARG A 18 31.53 29.35 1.75
N LEU A 19 31.11 28.30 1.03
CA LEU A 19 29.79 28.24 0.38
C LEU A 19 28.68 28.00 1.40
N VAL A 20 28.91 27.15 2.40
CA VAL A 20 27.95 26.90 3.50
C VAL A 20 27.81 28.13 4.42
N ALA A 21 28.89 28.89 4.63
CA ALA A 21 28.87 30.10 5.47
C ALA A 21 28.18 31.33 4.84
N ARG A 22 27.79 31.28 3.55
CA ARG A 22 27.04 32.37 2.88
C ARG A 22 25.52 32.16 2.85
N CYS A 23 25.02 31.06 3.42
CA CYS A 23 23.58 30.81 3.62
C CYS A 23 23.16 31.10 5.06
N SER A 24 23.52 32.27 5.60
CA SER A 24 23.13 32.72 6.94
C SER A 24 21.78 33.49 6.93
N SER A 25 20.79 32.99 6.19
CA SER A 25 19.41 33.50 6.19
C SER A 25 18.35 32.39 6.22
N LEU A 26 18.67 31.22 6.79
CA LEU A 26 17.73 30.09 6.96
C LEU A 26 17.06 30.05 8.35
N GLN A 27 17.04 31.17 9.08
CA GLN A 27 16.33 31.29 10.38
C GLN A 27 14.82 31.51 10.26
N GLN A 28 14.23 31.42 9.05
CA GLN A 28 12.79 31.62 8.81
C GLN A 28 12.03 30.40 8.25
N TYR A 29 12.64 29.20 8.22
CA TYR A 29 11.99 27.99 7.67
C TYR A 29 11.70 26.89 8.71
N TYR A 30 11.43 27.27 9.96
CA TYR A 30 10.97 26.34 11.01
C TYR A 30 9.49 26.48 11.37
N SER A 31 8.70 27.14 10.53
CA SER A 31 7.32 26.74 10.30
C SER A 31 7.35 25.70 9.19
N CYS A 32 7.03 24.46 9.52
CA CYS A 32 6.86 23.38 8.55
C CYS A 32 5.94 23.91 7.43
N PRO A 33 6.43 24.17 6.20
CA PRO A 33 5.53 24.09 5.08
C PRO A 33 5.21 22.61 5.00
N HIS A 34 3.92 22.26 5.05
CA HIS A 34 3.46 21.14 4.25
C HIS A 34 4.00 21.40 2.83
N VAL A 35 5.17 20.86 2.51
CA VAL A 35 5.46 20.51 1.13
C VAL A 35 4.54 19.33 0.91
N GLN A 36 3.27 19.63 0.67
CA GLN A 36 2.45 18.70 -0.06
C GLN A 36 3.18 18.59 -1.40
N PRO A 37 3.77 17.42 -1.75
CA PRO A 37 3.81 17.14 -3.17
C PRO A 37 2.37 17.33 -3.61
N ILE A 38 2.13 18.15 -4.63
CA ILE A 38 0.89 18.00 -5.40
C ILE A 38 0.87 16.50 -5.66
N ARG A 39 -0.06 15.77 -5.03
CA ARG A 39 -0.16 14.31 -5.15
C ARG A 39 -0.73 14.04 -6.52
N THR A 40 0.02 14.38 -7.56
CA THR A 40 -0.22 13.92 -8.91
C THR A 40 -0.04 12.42 -8.84
N LEU A 41 -1.14 11.68 -9.04
CA LEU A 41 -1.04 10.26 -9.38
C LEU A 41 -0.03 10.16 -10.52
N THR A 42 1.09 9.49 -10.26
CA THR A 42 2.05 9.17 -11.32
C THR A 42 1.28 8.45 -12.41
N ASP A 43 1.35 8.98 -13.63
CA ASP A 43 0.62 8.52 -14.82
C ASP A 43 0.80 7.00 -14.97
N MET A 44 -0.16 6.22 -14.46
CA MET A 44 -0.15 4.75 -14.55
C MET A 44 -0.58 4.36 -15.96
N ARG A 45 0.33 4.50 -16.92
CA ARG A 45 0.06 4.13 -18.32
C ARG A 45 -0.32 2.66 -18.47
N THR A 46 0.16 1.78 -17.57
CA THR A 46 -0.21 0.37 -17.52
C THR A 46 -0.30 -0.12 -16.07
N SER A 47 -1.44 -0.70 -15.71
CA SER A 47 -1.70 -1.28 -14.39
C SER A 47 -1.17 -2.73 -14.31
N ALA A 48 -0.51 -3.07 -13.22
CA ALA A 48 -0.13 -4.42 -12.84
C ALA A 48 -1.32 -5.26 -12.34
N LEU A 49 -2.35 -4.63 -11.77
CA LEU A 49 -3.61 -5.26 -11.36
C LEU A 49 -4.57 -5.52 -12.52
N TYR A 50 -4.56 -4.64 -13.52
CA TYR A 50 -5.54 -4.66 -14.58
C TYR A 50 -4.91 -4.82 -15.96
N ILE A 51 -4.67 -6.08 -16.32
CA ILE A 51 -4.03 -6.46 -17.58
C ILE A 51 -5.08 -7.09 -18.48
N ARG A 52 -5.56 -6.32 -19.46
CA ARG A 52 -6.55 -6.75 -20.47
C ARG A 52 -6.20 -6.19 -21.85
N GLY A 53 -6.96 -6.62 -22.87
CA GLY A 53 -6.84 -6.08 -24.22
C GLY A 53 -5.43 -6.27 -24.81
N LYS A 54 -4.81 -5.16 -25.21
CA LYS A 54 -3.48 -5.15 -25.84
C LYS A 54 -2.36 -5.56 -24.87
N GLU A 55 -2.47 -5.16 -23.61
CA GLU A 55 -1.47 -5.43 -22.57
C GLU A 55 -1.35 -6.92 -22.23
N ALA A 56 -2.43 -7.67 -22.40
CA ALA A 56 -2.46 -9.12 -22.18
C ALA A 56 -1.56 -9.92 -23.14
N ARG A 57 -0.98 -9.29 -24.17
CA ARG A 57 -0.02 -9.94 -25.09
C ARG A 57 1.36 -10.10 -24.48
N ASN A 58 1.79 -9.12 -23.68
CA ASN A 58 3.14 -9.05 -23.13
C ASN A 58 3.19 -9.55 -21.68
N ARG A 59 2.04 -9.51 -21.00
CA ARG A 59 1.95 -9.79 -19.57
C ARG A 59 0.68 -10.53 -19.24
N ARG A 60 0.74 -11.44 -18.27
CA ARG A 60 -0.41 -12.23 -17.85
C ARG A 60 -1.05 -11.62 -16.60
N ALA A 61 -2.35 -11.33 -16.63
CA ALA A 61 -3.07 -10.95 -15.41
C ALA A 61 -2.91 -12.04 -14.33
N LEU A 62 -2.33 -11.68 -13.17
CA LEU A 62 -2.31 -12.56 -12.01
C LEU A 62 -3.72 -12.65 -11.42
N LEU A 63 -4.44 -11.57 -11.32
CA LEU A 63 -5.83 -11.58 -10.92
C LEU A 63 -6.48 -10.32 -11.49
N LEU A 64 -7.77 -10.18 -11.28
CA LEU A 64 -8.48 -8.97 -11.66
C LEU A 64 -9.19 -8.42 -10.42
N PRO A 65 -9.09 -7.10 -10.18
CA PRO A 65 -9.78 -6.48 -9.07
C PRO A 65 -11.30 -6.64 -9.20
N TYR A 66 -11.96 -6.85 -8.07
CA TYR A 66 -13.40 -6.89 -7.95
C TYR A 66 -13.98 -5.48 -7.89
N ILE A 67 -14.47 -5.01 -9.05
CA ILE A 67 -15.01 -3.67 -9.24
C ILE A 67 -16.53 -3.72 -9.37
N GLU A 68 -17.22 -3.13 -8.40
CA GLU A 68 -18.68 -2.98 -8.41
C GLU A 68 -19.07 -1.61 -8.98
N LEU A 69 -19.35 -1.55 -10.29
CA LEU A 69 -19.66 -0.29 -10.98
C LEU A 69 -20.85 0.44 -10.35
N ASP A 70 -21.93 -0.29 -10.02
CA ASP A 70 -23.14 0.30 -9.43
C ASP A 70 -22.89 0.91 -8.05
N LYS A 71 -22.01 0.29 -7.25
CA LYS A 71 -21.60 0.82 -5.96
C LYS A 71 -20.82 2.13 -6.14
N ILE A 72 -19.88 2.16 -7.07
CA ILE A 72 -19.08 3.36 -7.37
C ILE A 72 -19.97 4.51 -7.82
N VAL A 73 -20.92 4.26 -8.73
CA VAL A 73 -21.87 5.28 -9.21
C VAL A 73 -22.67 5.88 -8.05
N ASN A 74 -23.21 5.04 -7.17
CA ASN A 74 -24.00 5.48 -6.02
C ASN A 74 -23.16 6.24 -4.97
N GLU A 75 -21.86 5.94 -4.89
CA GLU A 75 -20.93 6.54 -3.93
C GLU A 75 -20.18 7.77 -4.49
N LEU A 76 -20.41 8.18 -5.74
CA LEU A 76 -19.72 9.34 -6.36
C LEU A 76 -19.74 10.62 -5.49
N PRO A 77 -20.86 11.03 -4.88
CA PRO A 77 -20.85 12.21 -4.00
C PRO A 77 -19.97 12.04 -2.76
N ALA A 78 -19.96 10.82 -2.18
CA ALA A 78 -19.12 10.51 -1.01
C ALA A 78 -17.63 10.41 -1.38
N LEU A 79 -17.33 9.91 -2.59
CA LEU A 79 -15.98 9.90 -3.15
C LEU A 79 -15.48 11.32 -3.39
N GLN A 80 -16.28 12.20 -3.97
CA GLN A 80 -15.92 13.60 -4.18
C GLN A 80 -15.58 14.29 -2.85
N LYS A 81 -16.41 14.08 -1.81
CA LYS A 81 -16.15 14.59 -0.47
C LYS A 81 -14.85 14.01 0.11
N THR A 82 -14.59 12.72 -0.11
CA THR A 82 -13.36 12.06 0.33
C THR A 82 -12.12 12.67 -0.33
N LEU A 83 -12.15 12.87 -1.65
CA LEU A 83 -11.04 13.50 -2.39
C LEU A 83 -10.75 14.90 -1.87
N GLN A 84 -11.80 15.70 -1.61
CA GLN A 84 -11.68 17.04 -1.02
C GLN A 84 -11.07 17.00 0.39
N MET A 85 -11.60 16.15 1.28
CA MET A 85 -11.07 16.03 2.65
C MET A 85 -9.60 15.58 2.67
N ARG A 86 -9.20 14.75 1.69
CA ARG A 86 -7.85 14.20 1.60
C ARG A 86 -6.89 15.02 0.74
N GLU A 87 -7.37 16.12 0.16
CA GLU A 87 -6.60 17.01 -0.73
C GLU A 87 -5.96 16.26 -1.91
N ILE A 88 -6.73 15.32 -2.49
CA ILE A 88 -6.31 14.54 -3.67
C ILE A 88 -6.93 15.14 -4.91
N ASP A 89 -6.08 15.56 -5.84
CA ASP A 89 -6.49 16.08 -7.15
C ASP A 89 -6.74 14.92 -8.13
N LEU A 90 -7.99 14.48 -8.20
CA LEU A 90 -8.44 13.45 -9.14
C LEU A 90 -9.80 13.85 -9.71
N ASP A 91 -9.87 14.05 -11.02
CA ASP A 91 -11.13 14.34 -11.70
C ASP A 91 -11.96 13.06 -11.89
N ILE A 92 -13.06 12.97 -11.13
CA ILE A 92 -14.03 11.88 -11.22
C ILE A 92 -15.32 12.29 -11.94
N THR A 93 -15.42 13.52 -12.47
CA THR A 93 -16.66 14.02 -13.09
C THR A 93 -17.07 13.17 -14.29
N SER A 94 -16.08 12.78 -15.11
CA SER A 94 -16.26 11.93 -16.28
C SER A 94 -16.78 10.52 -15.97
N LEU A 95 -16.64 10.03 -14.73
CA LEU A 95 -17.15 8.70 -14.35
C LEU A 95 -18.68 8.63 -14.41
N SER A 96 -19.38 9.74 -14.15
CA SER A 96 -20.84 9.80 -14.20
C SER A 96 -21.41 9.42 -15.57
N GLU A 97 -20.71 9.79 -16.65
CA GLU A 97 -21.10 9.48 -18.03
C GLU A 97 -20.50 8.15 -18.52
N LYS A 98 -19.24 7.87 -18.16
CA LYS A 98 -18.51 6.70 -18.67
C LYS A 98 -18.95 5.38 -18.00
N LEU A 99 -19.29 5.39 -16.72
CA LEU A 99 -19.70 4.17 -15.98
C LEU A 99 -21.00 3.56 -16.52
N PRO A 100 -22.10 4.32 -16.76
CA PRO A 100 -23.30 3.79 -17.40
C PRO A 100 -23.02 3.20 -18.78
N SER A 101 -22.18 3.87 -19.58
CA SER A 101 -21.79 3.37 -20.91
C SER A 101 -21.04 2.03 -20.83
N LEU A 102 -20.09 1.90 -19.89
CA LEU A 102 -19.38 0.65 -19.64
C LEU A 102 -20.33 -0.46 -19.16
N ARG A 103 -21.31 -0.12 -18.31
CA ARG A 103 -22.34 -1.06 -17.84
C ARG A 103 -23.17 -1.62 -18.98
N ILE A 104 -23.59 -0.77 -19.93
CA ILE A 104 -24.36 -1.20 -21.11
C ILE A 104 -23.56 -2.23 -21.92
N VAL A 105 -22.29 -1.93 -22.23
CA VAL A 105 -21.44 -2.84 -23.01
C VAL A 105 -21.17 -4.16 -22.26
N LYS A 106 -21.01 -4.14 -20.93
CA LYS A 106 -20.87 -5.36 -20.14
C LYS A 106 -22.13 -6.23 -20.15
N ASN A 107 -23.32 -5.61 -20.12
CA ASN A 107 -24.59 -6.32 -20.22
C ASN A 107 -24.79 -6.92 -21.62
N GLU A 108 -24.42 -6.18 -22.65
CA GLU A 108 -24.44 -6.64 -24.03
C GLU A 108 -23.52 -7.85 -24.22
N LEU A 109 -22.30 -7.80 -23.68
CA LEU A 109 -21.37 -8.94 -23.72
C LEU A 109 -21.97 -10.18 -23.05
N LYS A 110 -22.60 -10.02 -21.88
CA LYS A 110 -23.29 -11.12 -21.19
C LYS A 110 -24.43 -11.69 -22.03
N ARG A 111 -25.22 -10.82 -22.69
CA ARG A 111 -26.32 -11.25 -23.58
C ARG A 111 -25.79 -12.13 -24.71
N VAL A 112 -24.79 -11.64 -25.45
CA VAL A 112 -24.18 -12.39 -26.57
C VAL A 112 -23.59 -13.71 -26.09
N GLN A 113 -22.95 -13.74 -24.91
CA GLN A 113 -22.42 -14.98 -24.34
C GLN A 113 -23.50 -16.00 -23.97
N MET A 114 -24.65 -15.54 -23.47
CA MET A 114 -25.79 -16.43 -23.21
C MET A 114 -26.39 -16.98 -24.51
N GLU A 115 -26.50 -16.16 -25.56
CA GLU A 115 -26.97 -16.60 -26.88
C GLU A 115 -26.02 -17.65 -27.49
N ILE A 116 -24.70 -17.44 -27.43
CA ILE A 116 -23.69 -18.43 -27.84
C ILE A 116 -23.87 -19.73 -27.06
N MET A 117 -24.07 -19.65 -25.74
CA MET A 117 -24.26 -20.83 -24.90
C MET A 117 -25.53 -21.60 -25.29
N GLN A 118 -26.64 -20.90 -25.52
CA GLN A 118 -27.90 -21.49 -25.96
C GLN A 118 -27.77 -22.16 -27.33
N LEU A 119 -27.16 -21.49 -28.32
CA LEU A 119 -26.93 -22.05 -29.65
C LEU A 119 -26.01 -23.28 -29.61
N THR A 120 -24.96 -23.23 -28.79
CA THR A 120 -24.05 -24.37 -28.59
C THR A 120 -24.78 -25.56 -27.96
N GLN A 121 -25.69 -25.30 -27.02
CA GLN A 121 -26.53 -26.32 -26.41
C GLN A 121 -27.50 -26.93 -27.44
N THR A 122 -28.18 -26.11 -28.24
CA THR A 122 -29.08 -26.55 -29.31
C THR A 122 -28.35 -27.41 -30.36
N LEU A 123 -27.14 -27.02 -30.77
CA LEU A 123 -26.31 -27.81 -31.68
C LEU A 123 -25.89 -29.16 -31.06
N SER A 124 -25.54 -29.17 -29.77
CA SER A 124 -25.22 -30.40 -29.04
C SER A 124 -26.43 -31.34 -28.97
N ASP A 125 -27.62 -30.80 -28.73
CA ASP A 125 -28.87 -31.57 -28.67
C ASP A 125 -29.32 -32.09 -30.04
N TYR A 126 -28.98 -31.39 -31.13
CA TYR A 126 -29.20 -31.83 -32.52
C TYR A 126 -28.36 -33.08 -32.86
N TRP A 127 -27.16 -33.21 -32.29
CA TRP A 127 -26.30 -34.37 -32.51
C TRP A 127 -26.59 -35.58 -31.60
N LYS A 128 -27.59 -35.48 -30.71
CA LYS A 128 -28.00 -36.62 -29.87
C LYS A 128 -28.89 -37.59 -30.67
N PRO A 129 -28.62 -38.90 -30.63
CA PRO A 129 -29.30 -39.91 -31.46
C PRO A 129 -30.79 -40.15 -31.16
N ALA A 130 -31.41 -39.39 -30.24
CA ALA A 130 -32.79 -39.59 -29.79
C ALA A 130 -33.79 -38.49 -30.24
N ASN A 131 -33.33 -37.48 -30.99
CA ASN A 131 -34.18 -36.36 -31.43
C ASN A 131 -34.36 -36.37 -32.96
N GLU A 132 -35.20 -37.27 -33.47
CA GLU A 132 -35.67 -37.24 -34.88
C GLU A 132 -36.68 -36.11 -35.15
N SER A 133 -37.03 -35.32 -34.14
CA SER A 133 -37.95 -34.19 -34.31
C SER A 133 -37.60 -33.08 -33.34
N LEU A 134 -36.92 -32.02 -33.79
CA LEU A 134 -36.93 -30.69 -33.15
C LEU A 134 -36.23 -29.65 -34.05
N GLY A 135 -37.00 -28.68 -34.56
CA GLY A 135 -36.49 -27.35 -34.94
C GLY A 135 -36.63 -26.95 -36.41
N LEU A 136 -37.22 -25.76 -36.63
CA LEU A 136 -37.48 -25.10 -37.93
C LEU A 136 -36.21 -24.59 -38.66
N GLN A 137 -35.02 -24.70 -38.06
CA GLN A 137 -33.76 -24.15 -38.60
C GLN A 137 -32.78 -25.28 -38.91
N SER A 138 -32.10 -25.16 -40.05
CA SER A 138 -31.10 -26.13 -40.50
C SER A 138 -29.80 -26.02 -39.68
N GLU A 139 -29.06 -27.13 -39.56
CA GLU A 139 -27.73 -27.15 -38.91
C GLU A 139 -26.78 -26.09 -39.50
N SER A 140 -26.88 -25.84 -40.81
CA SER A 140 -26.10 -24.82 -41.50
C SER A 140 -26.44 -23.40 -41.05
N GLU A 141 -27.70 -23.12 -40.75
CA GLU A 141 -28.15 -21.81 -40.23
C GLU A 141 -27.65 -21.60 -38.80
N LEU A 142 -27.79 -22.60 -37.93
CA LEU A 142 -27.29 -22.54 -36.55
C LEU A 142 -25.77 -22.30 -36.49
N LYS A 143 -24.98 -22.95 -37.37
CA LYS A 143 -23.53 -22.71 -37.46
C LYS A 143 -23.22 -21.29 -37.95
N LYS A 144 -24.00 -20.76 -38.89
CA LYS A 144 -23.83 -19.40 -39.41
C LYS A 144 -24.16 -18.36 -38.34
N ASP A 145 -25.25 -18.56 -37.60
CA ASP A 145 -25.66 -17.69 -36.49
C ASP A 145 -24.62 -17.72 -35.37
N LEU A 146 -24.14 -18.91 -34.99
CA LEU A 146 -23.07 -19.05 -34.00
C LEU A 146 -21.80 -18.30 -34.43
N GLN A 147 -21.39 -18.41 -35.70
CA GLN A 147 -20.26 -17.67 -36.25
C GLN A 147 -20.49 -16.15 -36.20
N ALA A 148 -21.70 -15.68 -36.49
CA ALA A 148 -22.07 -14.28 -36.38
C ALA A 148 -21.97 -13.78 -34.92
N HIS A 149 -22.52 -14.53 -33.96
CA HIS A 149 -22.40 -14.19 -32.53
C HIS A 149 -20.95 -14.17 -32.04
N TYR A 150 -20.07 -15.05 -32.54
CA TYR A 150 -18.63 -14.97 -32.21
C TYR A 150 -17.96 -13.70 -32.75
N VAL A 151 -18.35 -13.23 -33.94
CA VAL A 151 -17.87 -11.95 -34.47
C VAL A 151 -18.37 -10.79 -33.60
N THR A 152 -19.67 -10.78 -33.27
CA THR A 152 -20.26 -9.79 -32.36
C THR A 152 -19.60 -9.81 -30.99
N GLU A 153 -19.34 -10.98 -30.41
CA GLU A 153 -18.67 -11.12 -29.11
C GLU A 153 -17.28 -10.48 -29.16
N ARG A 154 -16.54 -10.66 -30.26
CA ARG A 154 -15.21 -10.05 -30.45
C ARG A 154 -15.29 -8.53 -30.53
N GLU A 155 -16.25 -7.98 -31.28
CA GLU A 155 -16.46 -6.53 -31.42
C GLU A 155 -16.88 -5.89 -30.09
N VAL A 156 -17.83 -6.52 -29.38
CA VAL A 156 -18.29 -6.07 -28.06
C VAL A 156 -17.15 -6.13 -27.04
N LYS A 157 -16.31 -7.17 -27.06
CA LYS A 157 -15.09 -7.24 -26.23
C LYS A 157 -14.11 -6.11 -26.52
N GLN A 158 -13.88 -5.78 -27.80
CA GLN A 158 -13.00 -4.66 -28.17
C GLN A 158 -13.55 -3.32 -27.68
N SER A 159 -14.86 -3.08 -27.86
CA SER A 159 -15.54 -1.89 -27.34
C SER A 159 -15.46 -1.81 -25.80
N MET A 160 -15.64 -2.94 -25.13
CA MET A 160 -15.51 -3.05 -23.67
C MET A 160 -14.09 -2.67 -23.23
N TYR A 161 -13.05 -3.24 -23.85
CA TYR A 161 -11.67 -2.94 -23.47
C TYR A 161 -11.32 -1.48 -23.69
N ALA A 162 -11.75 -0.86 -24.79
CA ALA A 162 -11.54 0.57 -25.03
C ALA A 162 -12.16 1.44 -23.91
N LYS A 163 -13.38 1.10 -23.46
CA LYS A 163 -14.03 1.79 -22.34
C LYS A 163 -13.36 1.51 -20.99
N GLU A 164 -12.89 0.28 -20.77
CA GLU A 164 -12.16 -0.09 -19.56
C GLU A 164 -10.80 0.64 -19.47
N GLU A 165 -10.09 0.82 -20.59
CA GLU A 165 -8.83 1.60 -20.68
C GLU A 165 -9.02 3.05 -20.20
N GLU A 166 -10.20 3.65 -20.42
CA GLU A 166 -10.49 5.02 -19.98
C GLU A 166 -10.96 5.13 -18.53
N VAL A 167 -11.63 4.10 -18.00
CA VAL A 167 -12.35 4.16 -16.72
C VAL A 167 -11.56 3.51 -15.59
N ILE A 168 -10.90 2.39 -15.86
CA ILE A 168 -10.23 1.60 -14.82
C ILE A 168 -9.07 2.36 -14.16
N PRO A 169 -8.21 3.11 -14.88
CA PRO A 169 -7.16 3.90 -14.22
C PRO A 169 -7.72 4.90 -13.20
N ILE A 170 -8.85 5.55 -13.52
CA ILE A 170 -9.53 6.47 -12.60
C ILE A 170 -10.05 5.70 -11.38
N ILE A 171 -10.71 4.55 -11.58
CA ILE A 171 -11.23 3.72 -10.48
C ILE A 171 -10.09 3.23 -9.57
N LEU A 172 -8.97 2.78 -10.14
CA LEU A 172 -7.83 2.29 -9.35
C LEU A 172 -7.12 3.43 -8.61
N GLY A 173 -7.17 4.65 -9.15
CA GLY A 173 -6.75 5.89 -8.51
C GLY A 173 -7.66 6.41 -7.41
N LEU A 174 -8.84 5.80 -7.18
CA LEU A 174 -9.70 6.18 -6.06
C LEU A 174 -9.11 5.72 -4.72
N PRO A 175 -8.92 6.64 -3.75
CA PRO A 175 -8.45 6.30 -2.43
C PRO A 175 -9.55 5.62 -1.60
N ASN A 176 -9.18 5.07 -0.45
CA ASN A 176 -10.19 4.58 0.51
C ASN A 176 -10.98 5.74 1.14
N PHE A 177 -12.22 5.46 1.55
CA PHE A 177 -13.08 6.42 2.25
C PHE A 177 -12.52 6.79 3.62
N VAL A 178 -12.79 8.01 4.08
CA VAL A 178 -12.45 8.43 5.45
C VAL A 178 -13.53 7.95 6.41
N ARG A 179 -13.14 7.14 7.40
CA ARG A 179 -14.03 6.65 8.44
C ARG A 179 -13.96 7.56 9.68
N PRO A 180 -15.10 7.95 10.28
CA PRO A 180 -15.08 8.69 11.53
C PRO A 180 -14.58 7.80 12.68
N PRO A 181 -13.75 8.32 13.59
CA PRO A 181 -13.29 7.58 14.77
C PRO A 181 -14.43 7.37 15.78
N SER A 182 -14.42 6.23 16.47
CA SER A 182 -15.27 6.00 17.64
C SER A 182 -14.80 6.82 18.84
N ASP A 183 -15.67 6.97 19.84
CA ASP A 183 -15.31 7.68 21.07
C ASP A 183 -14.25 6.92 21.89
N ALA A 184 -14.20 5.59 21.77
CA ALA A 184 -13.13 4.77 22.35
C ALA A 184 -11.76 5.11 21.75
N ILE A 185 -11.67 5.25 20.42
CA ILE A 185 -10.45 5.66 19.73
C ILE A 185 -10.06 7.09 20.14
N LYS A 186 -11.00 8.04 20.13
CA LYS A 186 -10.72 9.43 20.54
C LYS A 186 -10.20 9.50 21.97
N SER A 187 -10.80 8.74 22.88
CA SER A 187 -10.37 8.68 24.29
C SER A 187 -8.99 8.05 24.47
N ALA A 188 -8.58 7.18 23.53
CA ALA A 188 -7.24 6.60 23.51
C ALA A 188 -6.17 7.60 23.06
N CYS A 189 -6.53 8.56 22.20
CA CYS A 189 -5.64 9.52 21.56
C CYS A 189 -5.25 10.69 22.50
N VAL A 190 -4.44 10.38 23.50
CA VAL A 190 -3.92 11.34 24.50
C VAL A 190 -2.42 11.13 24.73
N GLU A 191 -1.78 12.00 25.51
CA GLU A 191 -0.42 11.80 26.03
C GLU A 191 -0.43 10.84 27.22
N TYR A 192 0.56 9.96 27.29
CA TYR A 192 0.77 8.96 28.35
C TYR A 192 2.18 9.09 28.92
N GLY A 193 2.28 9.01 30.25
CA GLY A 193 3.55 9.20 30.96
C GLY A 193 3.93 10.68 31.10
N ASN A 194 5.06 10.94 31.75
CA ASN A 194 5.56 12.29 31.98
C ASN A 194 6.81 12.54 31.13
N ARG A 195 6.84 13.65 30.39
CA ARG A 195 8.02 14.06 29.62
C ARG A 195 9.25 14.10 30.53
N THR A 196 10.33 13.44 30.11
CA THR A 196 11.54 13.35 30.91
C THR A 196 12.16 14.74 31.09
N LYS A 197 12.48 15.10 32.34
CA LYS A 197 13.21 16.33 32.67
C LYS A 197 14.62 15.95 33.08
N HIS A 198 15.59 16.37 32.29
CA HIS A 198 17.01 16.16 32.59
C HIS A 198 17.60 17.42 33.22
N SER A 199 18.52 17.25 34.16
CA SER A 199 19.35 18.34 34.71
C SER A 199 20.50 18.73 33.76
N PHE A 200 20.60 18.07 32.61
CA PHE A 200 21.63 18.26 31.59
C PHE A 200 21.00 18.28 30.18
N PRO A 201 21.68 18.84 29.17
CA PRO A 201 21.21 18.80 27.78
C PRO A 201 21.11 17.36 27.26
N ALA A 202 19.95 16.98 26.75
CA ALA A 202 19.74 15.64 26.20
C ALA A 202 20.55 15.42 24.92
N ALA A 203 21.43 14.41 24.92
CA ALA A 203 22.21 14.02 23.76
C ALA A 203 21.36 13.22 22.75
N SER A 204 21.73 13.27 21.46
CA SER A 204 21.03 12.50 20.43
C SER A 204 21.27 11.01 20.59
N HIS A 205 20.38 10.17 20.02
CA HIS A 205 20.56 8.72 20.06
C HIS A 205 21.85 8.27 19.36
N VAL A 206 22.35 9.03 18.38
CA VAL A 206 23.63 8.77 17.71
C VAL A 206 24.79 9.04 18.66
N ASP A 207 24.74 10.16 19.39
CA ASP A 207 25.79 10.53 20.35
C ASP A 207 25.82 9.55 21.53
N VAL A 208 24.64 9.17 22.06
CA VAL A 208 24.50 8.16 23.12
C VAL A 208 25.01 6.80 22.64
N GLY A 209 24.69 6.40 21.42
CA GLY A 209 25.17 5.15 20.84
C GLY A 209 26.66 5.15 20.48
N GLY A 210 27.25 6.32 20.25
CA GLY A 210 28.68 6.49 19.96
C GLY A 210 29.20 5.53 18.89
N ALA A 211 30.32 4.86 19.18
CA ALA A 211 30.96 3.92 18.26
C ALA A 211 30.17 2.61 18.00
N ASN A 212 29.04 2.42 18.69
CA ASN A 212 28.17 1.27 18.54
C ASN A 212 27.00 1.50 17.57
N ILE A 213 26.78 2.73 17.10
CA ILE A 213 25.87 3.05 16.01
C ILE A 213 26.67 3.60 14.83
N ILE A 214 26.82 2.80 13.78
CA ILE A 214 27.62 3.15 12.62
C ILE A 214 26.69 3.41 11.44
N LEU A 215 26.68 4.65 10.96
CA LEU A 215 25.86 5.07 9.83
C LEU A 215 26.72 5.20 8.57
N ARG A 216 26.19 4.72 7.44
CA ARG A 216 26.72 4.95 6.08
C ARG A 216 25.68 5.72 5.29
N ASN A 217 26.09 6.73 4.53
CA ASN A 217 25.15 7.69 3.94
C ASN A 217 24.65 7.29 2.54
N GLU A 218 25.21 6.25 1.91
CA GLU A 218 24.92 5.88 0.52
C GLU A 218 24.99 4.34 0.32
N PRO A 219 23.87 3.58 0.45
CA PRO A 219 22.57 3.98 1.01
C PRO A 219 22.62 4.23 2.52
N ARG A 220 21.55 4.80 3.12
CA ARG A 220 21.43 5.02 4.58
C ARG A 220 21.34 3.70 5.34
N LEU A 221 22.50 3.09 5.55
CA LEU A 221 22.69 1.82 6.25
C LEU A 221 23.11 2.09 7.69
N CYS A 222 22.63 1.24 8.59
CA CYS A 222 23.01 1.26 9.99
C CYS A 222 23.58 -0.09 10.40
N TYR A 223 24.70 -0.05 11.13
CA TYR A 223 25.23 -1.19 11.85
C TYR A 223 25.17 -0.89 13.34
N LEU A 224 24.55 -1.79 14.09
CA LEU A 224 24.50 -1.75 15.55
C LEU A 224 25.52 -2.74 16.11
N LYS A 225 26.20 -2.37 17.19
CA LYS A 225 27.08 -3.25 17.97
C LYS A 225 26.75 -3.15 19.45
N GLY A 226 27.21 -4.12 20.26
CA GLY A 226 27.12 -4.05 21.72
C GLY A 226 25.69 -3.79 22.21
N GLU A 227 25.55 -2.83 23.13
CA GLU A 227 24.27 -2.51 23.79
C GLU A 227 23.15 -2.08 22.82
N PRO A 228 23.36 -1.17 21.83
CA PRO A 228 22.33 -0.89 20.82
C PRO A 228 21.84 -2.12 20.05
N ALA A 229 22.74 -3.05 19.70
CA ALA A 229 22.37 -4.28 19.01
C ALA A 229 21.56 -5.22 19.92
N LEU A 230 21.96 -5.34 21.19
CA LEU A 230 21.22 -6.12 22.18
C LEU A 230 19.82 -5.52 22.43
N LEU A 231 19.72 -4.21 22.58
CA LEU A 231 18.44 -3.50 22.74
C LEU A 231 17.52 -3.76 21.55
N HIS A 232 18.05 -3.71 20.32
CA HIS A 232 17.29 -4.05 19.13
C HIS A 232 16.71 -5.47 19.18
N LEU A 233 17.52 -6.48 19.54
CA LEU A 233 17.06 -7.87 19.66
C LEU A 233 16.01 -8.04 20.77
N LEU A 234 16.19 -7.37 21.91
CA LEU A 234 15.25 -7.41 23.03
C LEU A 234 13.92 -6.75 22.66
N LEU A 235 13.92 -5.62 21.94
CA LEU A 235 12.70 -4.99 21.44
C LEU A 235 11.96 -5.88 20.43
N CYS A 236 12.68 -6.55 19.54
CA CYS A 236 12.08 -7.51 18.61
C CYS A 236 11.36 -8.64 19.38
N ARG A 237 12.04 -9.22 20.37
CA ARG A 237 11.45 -10.25 21.23
C ARG A 237 10.25 -9.72 22.03
N PHE A 238 10.38 -8.54 22.62
CA PHE A 238 9.34 -7.87 23.41
C PHE A 238 8.03 -7.77 22.61
N PHE A 239 8.09 -7.25 21.38
CA PHE A 239 6.90 -7.09 20.56
C PHE A 239 6.39 -8.42 19.99
N ASN A 240 7.28 -9.38 19.67
CA ASN A 240 6.86 -10.70 19.22
C ASN A 240 6.01 -11.42 20.29
N GLU A 241 6.53 -11.53 21.52
CA GLU A 241 5.82 -12.16 22.64
C GLU A 241 4.45 -11.49 22.89
N ARG A 242 4.39 -10.16 22.75
CA ARG A 242 3.14 -9.40 22.96
C ARG A 242 2.12 -9.59 21.84
N LEU A 243 2.56 -9.69 20.59
CA LEU A 243 1.69 -9.99 19.46
C LEU A 243 1.07 -11.40 19.59
N GLU A 244 1.79 -12.36 20.15
CA GLU A 244 1.23 -13.68 20.47
C GLU A 244 0.09 -13.58 21.50
N THR A 245 0.19 -12.71 22.51
CA THR A 245 -0.85 -12.57 23.56
C THR A 245 -2.23 -12.13 23.03
N VAL A 246 -2.31 -11.46 21.88
CA VAL A 246 -3.60 -11.08 21.24
C VAL A 246 -4.19 -12.17 20.35
N GLY A 247 -3.64 -13.39 20.42
CA GLY A 247 -4.08 -14.57 19.68
C GLY A 247 -3.75 -14.50 18.20
N SER A 248 -2.64 -13.84 17.84
CA SER A 248 -2.18 -13.76 16.46
C SER A 248 -1.14 -14.85 16.17
N THR A 249 -1.23 -15.44 14.98
CA THR A 249 -0.33 -16.53 14.55
C THR A 249 0.93 -15.95 13.88
N PRO A 250 2.14 -16.41 14.24
CA PRO A 250 3.34 -16.00 13.53
C PRO A 250 3.26 -16.39 12.04
N LEU A 251 3.51 -15.44 11.14
CA LEU A 251 3.57 -15.66 9.69
C LEU A 251 4.78 -14.95 9.12
N ASN A 252 5.81 -15.72 8.78
CA ASN A 252 6.98 -15.18 8.11
C ASN A 252 6.77 -15.19 6.59
N GLY A 253 6.57 -14.02 6.01
CA GLY A 253 6.38 -13.84 4.56
C GLY A 253 7.69 -13.50 3.83
N PRO A 254 7.65 -13.44 2.48
CA PRO A 254 8.83 -13.12 1.69
C PRO A 254 9.20 -11.63 1.78
N ASP A 255 10.49 -11.31 1.61
CA ASP A 255 10.94 -9.92 1.52
C ASP A 255 10.63 -9.28 0.16
N TRP A 256 10.30 -10.07 -0.86
CA TRP A 256 9.93 -9.59 -2.17
C TRP A 256 8.55 -10.09 -2.62
N VAL A 257 7.86 -9.25 -3.40
CA VAL A 257 6.55 -9.55 -3.98
C VAL A 257 6.49 -9.13 -5.44
N VAL A 258 5.48 -9.60 -6.16
CA VAL A 258 5.19 -9.14 -7.53
C VAL A 258 4.52 -7.75 -7.49
N ASP A 259 4.81 -6.93 -8.48
CA ASP A 259 4.21 -5.60 -8.72
C ASP A 259 2.67 -5.53 -8.60
N ALA A 260 1.94 -6.57 -9.00
CA ALA A 260 0.49 -6.62 -8.86
C ALA A 260 0.05 -6.59 -7.38
N VAL A 261 0.84 -7.18 -6.48
CA VAL A 261 0.59 -7.11 -5.03
C VAL A 261 0.90 -5.72 -4.49
N VAL A 262 1.96 -5.07 -4.99
CA VAL A 262 2.33 -3.69 -4.63
C VAL A 262 1.21 -2.72 -5.00
N GLU A 263 0.71 -2.80 -6.23
CA GLU A 263 -0.43 -2.00 -6.67
C GLU A 263 -1.73 -2.37 -5.93
N GLY A 264 -1.92 -3.67 -5.63
CA GLY A 264 -3.03 -4.15 -4.80
C GLY A 264 -3.07 -3.54 -3.40
N CYS A 265 -1.89 -3.26 -2.84
CA CYS A 265 -1.70 -2.55 -1.58
C CYS A 265 -1.70 -1.01 -1.74
N GLY A 266 -2.01 -0.50 -2.93
CA GLY A 266 -2.22 0.92 -3.20
C GLY A 266 -0.95 1.73 -3.43
N THR A 267 0.18 1.09 -3.74
CA THR A 267 1.41 1.78 -4.15
C THR A 267 1.64 1.60 -5.64
N ASN A 268 1.97 2.67 -6.37
CA ASN A 268 2.30 2.55 -7.78
C ASN A 268 3.64 1.82 -7.96
N PRO A 269 3.68 0.62 -8.59
CA PRO A 269 4.92 -0.13 -8.77
C PRO A 269 5.90 0.56 -9.74
N ASN A 270 5.42 1.50 -10.57
CA ASN A 270 6.27 2.27 -11.47
C ASN A 270 6.88 3.51 -10.81
N ASP A 271 6.46 3.85 -9.59
CA ASP A 271 7.05 4.93 -8.81
C ASP A 271 8.28 4.43 -8.04
N LEU A 272 9.46 4.63 -8.62
CA LEU A 272 10.74 4.20 -8.05
C LEU A 272 11.20 5.09 -6.88
N ASP A 273 10.56 6.23 -6.65
CA ASP A 273 10.79 7.02 -5.43
C ASP A 273 10.10 6.37 -4.22
N SER A 274 9.04 5.59 -4.46
CA SER A 274 8.26 4.90 -3.42
C SER A 274 8.55 3.40 -3.35
N THR A 275 9.10 2.78 -4.38
CA THR A 275 9.26 1.33 -4.49
C THR A 275 10.67 0.89 -4.93
N MET A 276 11.08 -0.30 -4.50
CA MET A 276 12.38 -0.89 -4.88
C MET A 276 12.16 -2.05 -5.85
N ALA A 277 12.11 -1.77 -7.15
CA ALA A 277 12.01 -2.79 -8.18
C ALA A 277 13.35 -3.53 -8.37
N ILE A 278 13.28 -4.85 -8.52
CA ILE A 278 14.43 -5.73 -8.77
C ILE A 278 14.46 -6.04 -10.27
N GLU A 279 15.59 -5.74 -10.90
CA GLU A 279 15.85 -6.16 -12.28
C GLU A 279 16.18 -7.65 -12.31
N SER A 280 15.43 -8.42 -13.09
CA SER A 280 15.62 -9.86 -13.27
C SER A 280 15.62 -10.19 -14.76
N LYS A 281 16.54 -11.08 -15.17
CA LYS A 281 16.54 -11.64 -16.53
C LYS A 281 15.34 -12.58 -16.74
N GLU A 282 14.91 -13.24 -15.67
CA GLU A 282 13.71 -14.06 -15.66
C GLU A 282 12.50 -13.19 -15.39
N HIS A 283 11.62 -13.08 -16.40
CA HIS A 283 10.36 -12.36 -16.27
C HIS A 283 9.29 -13.37 -15.86
N SER A 284 8.80 -13.27 -14.62
CA SER A 284 7.70 -14.09 -14.12
C SER A 284 6.38 -13.68 -14.80
N GLY A 285 6.15 -14.16 -16.03
CA GLY A 285 4.94 -13.81 -16.79
C GLY A 285 4.82 -12.32 -17.13
N GLY A 286 5.94 -11.61 -17.23
CA GLY A 286 6.03 -10.17 -17.51
C GLY A 286 5.86 -9.25 -16.28
N HIS A 287 5.93 -9.80 -15.06
CA HIS A 287 5.86 -9.03 -13.81
C HIS A 287 7.24 -8.66 -13.28
N HIS A 288 7.35 -7.48 -12.67
CA HIS A 288 8.50 -7.07 -11.89
C HIS A 288 8.38 -7.54 -10.44
N MET A 289 9.54 -7.81 -9.82
CA MET A 289 9.63 -8.13 -8.40
C MET A 289 10.02 -6.86 -7.63
N HIS A 290 9.47 -6.67 -6.44
CA HIS A 290 9.73 -5.53 -5.59
C HIS A 290 10.19 -5.99 -4.21
N LEU A 291 11.28 -5.38 -3.70
CA LEU A 291 11.75 -5.57 -2.34
C LEU A 291 10.92 -4.70 -1.38
N VAL A 292 10.13 -5.34 -0.52
CA VAL A 292 9.20 -4.69 0.41
C VAL A 292 9.53 -5.00 1.87
N GLY A 293 9.99 -6.23 2.12
CA GLY A 293 10.32 -6.77 3.43
C GLY A 293 9.20 -7.62 4.01
N SER A 294 9.60 -8.66 4.75
CA SER A 294 8.71 -9.65 5.39
C SER A 294 7.65 -9.04 6.31
N ALA A 295 7.91 -7.88 6.92
CA ALA A 295 6.99 -7.15 7.80
C ALA A 295 6.16 -6.05 7.07
N ALA A 296 6.24 -5.99 5.74
CA ALA A 296 5.43 -5.08 4.93
C ALA A 296 4.01 -5.59 4.73
N LEU A 297 3.07 -4.71 4.41
CA LEU A 297 1.66 -5.09 4.16
C LEU A 297 1.57 -6.01 2.95
N GLU A 298 2.36 -5.71 1.93
CA GLU A 298 2.51 -6.42 0.67
C GLU A 298 2.90 -7.89 0.89
N SER A 299 3.78 -8.16 1.85
CA SER A 299 4.18 -9.53 2.22
C SER A 299 2.99 -10.33 2.77
N PHE A 300 2.19 -9.74 3.66
CA PHE A 300 0.95 -10.35 4.14
C PHE A 300 -0.07 -10.52 3.01
N ALA A 301 -0.24 -9.49 2.18
CA ALA A 301 -1.21 -9.49 1.09
C ALA A 301 -0.87 -10.54 0.01
N ALA A 302 0.41 -10.75 -0.28
CA ALA A 302 0.88 -11.81 -1.17
C ALA A 302 0.43 -13.21 -0.70
N TYR A 303 0.42 -13.45 0.61
CA TYR A 303 -0.05 -14.73 1.17
C TYR A 303 -1.55 -14.98 0.91
N PHE A 304 -2.36 -13.91 0.98
CA PHE A 304 -3.82 -13.95 0.74
C PHE A 304 -4.23 -13.74 -0.71
N THR A 305 -3.30 -13.44 -1.60
CA THR A 305 -3.61 -13.20 -3.02
C THR A 305 -4.29 -14.43 -3.63
N ARG A 306 -5.48 -14.25 -4.22
CA ARG A 306 -6.37 -15.33 -4.71
C ARG A 306 -6.85 -16.33 -3.64
N ARG A 307 -6.83 -15.96 -2.36
CA ARG A 307 -7.23 -16.83 -1.25
C ARG A 307 -8.11 -16.08 -0.26
N GLN A 308 -9.23 -16.68 0.13
CA GLN A 308 -9.99 -16.21 1.28
C GLN A 308 -9.53 -16.96 2.54
N PRO A 309 -9.31 -16.27 3.67
CA PRO A 309 -9.07 -16.94 4.95
C PRO A 309 -10.29 -17.78 5.33
N LYS A 310 -10.07 -19.06 5.67
CA LYS A 310 -11.15 -19.97 6.10
C LYS A 310 -11.68 -19.58 7.48
N ASP A 311 -10.77 -19.25 8.38
CA ASP A 311 -11.07 -18.84 9.75
C ASP A 311 -11.00 -17.31 9.83
N ILE A 312 -12.11 -16.68 10.21
CA ILE A 312 -12.24 -15.23 10.38
C ILE A 312 -12.73 -14.97 11.82
N PRO A 313 -12.10 -14.07 12.60
CA PRO A 313 -11.00 -13.19 12.22
C PRO A 313 -9.64 -13.91 12.11
N ALA A 314 -8.96 -13.70 10.99
CA ALA A 314 -7.62 -14.20 10.73
C ALA A 314 -6.61 -13.18 11.26
N LYS A 315 -5.77 -13.56 12.22
CA LYS A 315 -4.81 -12.67 12.87
C LYS A 315 -3.40 -13.22 12.71
N PHE A 316 -2.53 -12.44 12.09
CA PHE A 316 -1.15 -12.82 11.84
C PHE A 316 -0.21 -11.73 12.32
N HIS A 317 1.01 -12.12 12.69
CA HIS A 317 2.06 -11.18 13.02
C HIS A 317 3.42 -11.64 12.54
N THR A 318 4.36 -10.71 12.47
CA THR A 318 5.77 -10.98 12.22
C THR A 318 6.63 -9.88 12.80
N VAL A 319 7.86 -10.21 13.19
CA VAL A 319 8.92 -9.23 13.42
C VAL A 319 9.97 -9.45 12.34
N GLY A 320 9.99 -8.55 11.37
CA GLY A 320 10.74 -8.75 10.13
C GLY A 320 11.24 -7.44 9.52
N CYS A 321 11.90 -7.55 8.36
CA CYS A 321 12.44 -6.39 7.68
C CYS A 321 11.35 -5.57 7.00
N ARG A 322 11.61 -4.27 6.87
CA ARG A 322 10.92 -3.32 5.99
C ARG A 322 11.96 -2.54 5.22
N TYR A 323 11.75 -2.41 3.91
CA TYR A 323 12.59 -1.63 3.02
C TYR A 323 11.82 -0.41 2.51
N ILE A 324 12.53 0.72 2.34
CA ILE A 324 11.97 1.98 1.83
C ILE A 324 12.93 2.49 0.75
N ALA A 325 12.37 2.85 -0.41
CA ALA A 325 13.15 3.28 -1.58
C ALA A 325 13.89 4.61 -1.35
N THR A 326 13.19 5.59 -0.79
CA THR A 326 13.72 6.92 -0.48
C THR A 326 13.74 7.17 1.02
N CYS A 327 14.81 7.80 1.49
CA CYS A 327 14.98 8.17 2.89
C CYS A 327 14.90 9.69 3.02
N ASP A 328 14.19 10.18 4.03
CA ASP A 328 14.16 11.61 4.31
C ASP A 328 15.57 12.09 4.75
N ALA A 329 16.16 12.93 3.90
CA ALA A 329 17.50 13.44 4.13
C ALA A 329 17.60 14.29 5.39
N LEU A 330 16.50 14.93 5.81
CA LEU A 330 16.41 15.85 6.94
C LEU A 330 16.33 15.13 8.28
N LEU A 331 15.81 13.89 8.30
CA LEU A 331 15.73 13.09 9.51
C LEU A 331 17.12 12.51 9.84
N PRO A 332 17.68 12.76 11.04
CA PRO A 332 19.01 12.29 11.38
C PRO A 332 19.00 10.85 11.94
N GLY A 333 20.12 10.15 11.74
CA GLY A 333 20.39 8.89 12.43
C GLY A 333 19.45 7.75 12.05
N LEU A 334 18.79 7.13 13.04
CA LEU A 334 17.97 5.93 12.87
C LEU A 334 16.56 6.25 12.35
N PHE A 335 16.19 7.53 12.24
CA PHE A 335 14.86 7.96 11.83
C PHE A 335 14.60 7.85 10.31
N SER A 336 15.63 7.63 9.50
CA SER A 336 15.55 7.60 8.03
C SER A 336 16.45 6.53 7.42
N LEU A 337 16.32 5.31 7.93
CA LEU A 337 17.03 4.15 7.37
C LEU A 337 16.28 3.58 6.17
N ALA A 338 17.02 3.13 5.16
CA ALA A 338 16.45 2.43 4.01
C ALA A 338 15.95 1.02 4.39
N GLN A 339 16.48 0.47 5.47
CA GLN A 339 16.10 -0.82 6.04
C GLN A 339 15.86 -0.66 7.55
N SER A 340 14.76 -1.20 8.04
CA SER A 340 14.44 -1.27 9.47
C SER A 340 13.76 -2.59 9.81
N THR A 341 13.77 -2.96 11.09
CA THR A 341 12.94 -4.07 11.59
C THR A 341 11.64 -3.51 12.13
N LYS A 342 10.53 -4.16 11.78
CA LYS A 342 9.18 -3.78 12.19
C LYS A 342 8.49 -4.99 12.82
N ALA A 343 7.87 -4.76 13.98
CA ALA A 343 6.83 -5.64 14.49
C ALA A 343 5.51 -5.29 13.80
N ALA A 344 5.01 -6.19 12.96
CA ALA A 344 3.83 -5.99 12.15
C ALA A 344 2.72 -6.96 12.57
N SER A 345 1.49 -6.43 12.61
CA SER A 345 0.27 -7.20 12.81
C SER A 345 -0.63 -7.01 11.60
N PHE A 346 -1.20 -8.11 11.10
CA PHE A 346 -2.21 -8.13 10.06
C PHE A 346 -3.46 -8.83 10.58
N MET A 347 -4.63 -8.20 10.42
CA MET A 347 -5.90 -8.77 10.83
C MET A 347 -6.92 -8.64 9.72
N ALA A 348 -7.51 -9.76 9.30
CA ALA A 348 -8.63 -9.81 8.38
C ALA A 348 -9.87 -10.31 9.13
N CYS A 349 -10.96 -9.56 9.10
CA CYS A 349 -12.19 -9.85 9.84
C CYS A 349 -13.43 -9.50 9.00
N ARG A 350 -14.62 -9.84 9.50
CA ARG A 350 -15.86 -9.39 8.86
C ARG A 350 -16.05 -7.88 9.06
N ARG A 351 -16.84 -7.25 8.19
CA ARG A 351 -17.01 -5.78 8.20
C ARG A 351 -17.55 -5.26 9.53
N GLU A 352 -18.45 -6.00 10.16
CA GLU A 352 -19.04 -5.72 11.47
C GLU A 352 -18.05 -5.88 12.64
N GLU A 353 -16.98 -6.66 12.45
CA GLU A 353 -15.95 -6.90 13.48
C GLU A 353 -14.74 -5.96 13.34
N LEU A 354 -14.66 -5.20 12.24
CA LEU A 354 -13.50 -4.39 11.89
C LEU A 354 -13.12 -3.37 12.96
N LEU A 355 -14.09 -2.54 13.36
CA LEU A 355 -13.86 -1.49 14.35
C LEU A 355 -13.60 -2.05 15.76
N PRO A 356 -14.38 -3.02 16.28
CA PRO A 356 -14.07 -3.68 17.55
C PRO A 356 -12.69 -4.36 17.57
N THR A 357 -12.26 -4.97 16.45
CA THR A 357 -10.94 -5.62 16.36
C THR A 357 -9.82 -4.59 16.41
N PHE A 358 -9.98 -3.48 15.69
CA PHE A 358 -9.04 -2.36 15.72
C PHE A 358 -8.90 -1.75 17.12
N GLU A 359 -10.02 -1.48 17.80
CA GLU A 359 -10.03 -0.93 19.16
C GLU A 359 -9.33 -1.84 20.16
N LYS A 360 -9.58 -3.16 20.08
CA LYS A 360 -8.88 -4.15 20.92
C LYS A 360 -7.38 -4.15 20.70
N LEU A 361 -6.93 -4.12 19.44
CA LEU A 361 -5.50 -4.03 19.12
C LEU A 361 -4.90 -2.69 19.58
N LEU A 362 -5.62 -1.59 19.41
CA LEU A 362 -5.20 -0.26 19.86
C LEU A 362 -4.96 -0.22 21.37
N MET A 363 -5.88 -0.80 22.16
CA MET A 363 -5.73 -0.91 23.61
C MET A 363 -4.54 -1.80 24.00
N ALA A 364 -4.34 -2.93 23.31
CA ALA A 364 -3.19 -3.79 23.56
C ALA A 364 -1.86 -3.06 23.28
N VAL A 365 -1.76 -2.38 22.13
CA VAL A 365 -0.58 -1.56 21.76
C VAL A 365 -0.34 -0.47 22.78
N LYS A 366 -1.38 0.24 23.24
CA LYS A 366 -1.27 1.22 24.32
C LYS A 366 -0.63 0.60 25.57
N CYS A 367 -1.10 -0.55 26.03
CA CYS A 367 -0.53 -1.24 27.19
C CYS A 367 0.94 -1.60 26.97
N TRP A 368 1.30 -2.11 25.80
CA TRP A 368 2.69 -2.47 25.49
C TRP A 368 3.63 -1.25 25.51
N TYR A 369 3.19 -0.11 25.01
CA TYR A 369 3.98 1.13 25.09
C TYR A 369 4.06 1.69 26.52
N GLN A 370 3.04 1.48 27.36
CA GLN A 370 3.10 1.83 28.79
C GLN A 370 4.11 0.95 29.54
N GLU A 371 4.21 -0.35 29.21
CA GLU A 371 5.21 -1.28 29.78
C GLU A 371 6.65 -0.90 29.45
N LEU A 372 6.89 -0.17 28.35
CA LEU A 372 8.22 0.35 28.03
C LEU A 372 8.64 1.53 28.92
N GLU A 373 7.72 2.07 29.72
CA GLU A 373 7.95 3.22 30.61
C GLU A 373 8.47 4.47 29.86
N LEU A 374 8.13 4.58 28.57
CA LEU A 374 8.46 5.72 27.73
C LEU A 374 7.28 6.70 27.67
N PRO A 375 7.52 8.03 27.71
CA PRO A 375 6.45 8.99 27.44
C PRO A 375 6.08 8.92 25.96
N PHE A 376 4.80 8.70 25.67
CA PHE A 376 4.29 8.58 24.31
C PHE A 376 2.92 9.22 24.18
N ARG A 377 2.46 9.41 22.96
CA ARG A 377 1.10 9.81 22.68
C ARG A 377 0.53 9.00 21.53
N MET A 378 -0.79 8.86 21.54
CA MET A 378 -1.53 8.31 20.41
C MET A 378 -2.23 9.47 19.69
N VAL A 379 -2.08 9.55 18.38
CA VAL A 379 -2.57 10.67 17.57
C VAL A 379 -3.41 10.13 16.43
N LEU A 380 -4.65 10.60 16.32
CA LEU A 380 -5.48 10.31 15.16
C LEU A 380 -4.95 11.12 13.97
N ALA A 381 -4.74 10.46 12.84
CA ALA A 381 -4.33 11.15 11.62
C ALA A 381 -5.49 11.96 11.04
N ASP A 382 -5.20 13.19 10.62
CA ASP A 382 -6.15 14.00 9.86
C ASP A 382 -6.34 13.43 8.44
N PRO A 383 -7.48 13.70 7.78
CA PRO A 383 -7.77 13.11 6.47
C PRO A 383 -6.69 13.34 5.37
N PRO A 384 -6.03 14.51 5.25
CA PRO A 384 -4.93 14.70 4.30
C PRO A 384 -3.71 13.79 4.57
N ASP A 385 -3.47 13.48 5.85
CA ASP A 385 -2.32 12.68 6.29
C ASP A 385 -2.52 11.17 6.16
N LEU A 386 -3.75 10.71 5.93
CA LEU A 386 -4.03 9.29 5.67
C LEU A 386 -3.32 8.82 4.41
N GLY A 387 -2.66 7.66 4.50
CA GLY A 387 -2.08 6.95 3.36
C GLY A 387 -3.18 6.46 2.42
N PHE A 388 -2.89 6.31 1.13
CA PHE A 388 -3.89 6.11 0.05
C PHE A 388 -4.99 5.07 0.38
N ILE A 389 -4.61 3.95 0.98
CA ILE A 389 -5.51 2.83 1.34
C ILE A 389 -6.18 2.97 2.71
N GLU A 390 -5.74 3.91 3.53
CA GLU A 390 -6.18 4.05 4.93
C GLU A 390 -7.51 4.79 5.01
N SER A 391 -8.45 4.22 5.76
CA SER A 391 -9.70 4.90 6.13
C SER A 391 -9.66 5.56 7.50
N LEU A 392 -8.79 5.05 8.38
CA LEU A 392 -8.49 5.60 9.70
C LEU A 392 -7.09 5.15 10.09
N ARG A 393 -6.30 6.05 10.69
CA ARG A 393 -4.98 5.73 11.24
C ARG A 393 -4.80 6.37 12.62
N VAL A 394 -4.26 5.59 13.55
CA VAL A 394 -3.74 6.10 14.83
C VAL A 394 -2.22 5.92 14.84
N SER A 395 -1.49 7.02 14.93
CA SER A 395 -0.04 7.06 15.09
C SER A 395 0.33 6.89 16.56
N ILE A 396 1.40 6.14 16.83
CA ILE A 396 2.02 6.05 18.14
C ILE A 396 3.34 6.82 18.07
N GLU A 397 3.43 7.89 18.85
CA GLU A 397 4.57 8.80 18.82
C GLU A 397 5.26 8.84 20.19
N VAL A 398 6.57 8.66 20.22
CA VAL A 398 7.37 8.60 21.44
C VAL A 398 8.12 9.91 21.65
N TRP A 399 8.15 10.40 22.89
CA TRP A 399 8.87 11.63 23.24
C TRP A 399 10.37 11.47 23.02
N SER A 400 10.96 12.37 22.24
CA SER A 400 12.42 12.45 22.08
C SER A 400 12.95 13.68 22.84
N PRO A 401 13.69 13.49 23.94
CA PRO A 401 14.23 14.61 24.72
C PRO A 401 15.25 15.44 23.92
N ALA A 402 16.06 14.79 23.08
CA ALA A 402 17.07 15.46 22.25
C ALA A 402 16.45 16.35 21.16
N GLN A 403 15.32 15.92 20.60
CA GLN A 403 14.60 16.68 19.55
C GLN A 403 13.52 17.61 20.13
N ASN A 404 13.24 17.51 21.44
CA ASN A 404 12.17 18.22 22.14
C ASN A 404 10.80 18.11 21.44
N LYS A 405 10.49 16.93 20.88
CA LYS A 405 9.23 16.64 20.18
C LYS A 405 8.90 15.15 20.23
N TYR A 406 7.63 14.82 19.96
CA TYR A 406 7.20 13.45 19.73
C TYR A 406 7.63 12.98 18.32
N ILE A 407 8.11 11.75 18.23
CA ILE A 407 8.58 11.12 16.99
C ILE A 407 7.68 9.91 16.69
N PRO A 408 7.12 9.79 15.47
CA PRO A 408 6.36 8.60 15.09
C PRO A 408 7.23 7.34 15.16
N CYS A 409 6.76 6.33 15.90
CA CYS A 409 7.45 5.04 16.06
C CYS A 409 6.61 3.85 15.59
N GLY A 410 5.31 4.04 15.38
CA GLY A 410 4.42 3.02 14.88
C GLY A 410 3.06 3.60 14.53
N PHE A 411 2.21 2.81 13.90
CA PHE A 411 0.83 3.17 13.64
C PHE A 411 -0.03 1.92 13.48
N LEU A 412 -1.32 2.08 13.70
CA LEU A 412 -2.35 1.14 13.30
C LEU A 412 -3.27 1.82 12.29
N SER A 413 -3.61 1.13 11.20
CA SER A 413 -4.58 1.63 10.23
C SER A 413 -5.64 0.62 9.84
N LEU A 414 -6.81 1.15 9.47
CA LEU A 414 -7.94 0.42 8.90
C LEU A 414 -7.93 0.60 7.39
N HIS A 415 -8.13 -0.50 6.65
CA HIS A 415 -8.14 -0.51 5.17
C HIS A 415 -9.49 -0.93 4.58
N ASP A 416 -10.52 -1.14 5.41
CA ASP A 416 -11.84 -1.64 5.02
C ASP A 416 -11.75 -2.81 4.02
N ASP A 417 -12.40 -2.71 2.85
CA ASP A 417 -12.36 -3.72 1.79
C ASP A 417 -11.42 -3.34 0.63
N PHE A 418 -10.57 -2.32 0.81
CA PHE A 418 -9.72 -1.76 -0.26
C PHE A 418 -8.76 -2.80 -0.85
N VAL A 419 -8.00 -3.47 0.02
CA VAL A 419 -7.00 -4.48 -0.37
C VAL A 419 -7.69 -5.76 -0.84
N SER A 420 -8.71 -6.23 -0.12
CA SER A 420 -9.45 -7.47 -0.45
C SER A 420 -10.25 -7.39 -1.76
N ARG A 421 -10.60 -6.19 -2.23
CA ARG A 421 -11.19 -6.01 -3.56
C ARG A 421 -10.15 -6.04 -4.66
N ARG A 422 -8.88 -5.78 -4.34
CA ARG A 422 -7.80 -5.67 -5.32
C ARG A 422 -6.97 -6.94 -5.46
N LEU A 423 -6.95 -7.84 -4.47
CA LEU A 423 -6.12 -9.06 -4.38
C LEU A 423 -6.94 -10.30 -3.98
#